data_AF-A0A661Y6W8-F1
#
_entry.id   AF-A0A661Y6W8-F1
#
_cell.length_a   1.000
_cell.length_b   1.000
_cell.length_c   1.000
_cell.angle_alpha   90.00
_cell.angle_beta   90.00
_cell.angle_gamma   90.00
#
_symmetry.space_group_name_H-M   'P 1'
#
loop_
_entity.id
_entity.type
_entity.pdbx_description
1 polymer ?
#
loop_
_entity_poly.entity_id
_entity_poly.type
_entity_poly.pdbx_seq_one_letter_code
_entity_poly.pdbx_strand_id
1 'polypeptide(L)'
;MGLLLMAVAYHLLVDDSFIWIQQWLNGISFDFSSYAQMRTLIFITFISATLVWTTLSYLTTLSSVMKKDRPNHILVLYVLVVSIFMALISSEKNGGEFIFILTPAAIVISGYIEKRSEIWFREILLWIFVLLPILFVYL
;
A
#
# COMPACT_ATOMS: atom_id res chain seq x y z
N MET A 1 -1.66 -9.83 22.02
CA MET A 1 -2.64 -10.13 23.09
C MET A 1 -2.61 -9.12 24.24
N GLY A 2 -1.45 -8.76 24.82
CA GLY A 2 -1.40 -7.82 25.96
C GLY A 2 -2.01 -6.44 25.72
N LEU A 3 -1.81 -5.86 24.54
CA LEU A 3 -2.37 -4.55 24.16
C LEU A 3 -3.91 -4.53 24.16
N LEU A 4 -4.54 -5.64 23.75
CA LEU A 4 -6.00 -5.78 23.75
C LEU A 4 -6.55 -5.90 25.17
N LEU A 5 -5.88 -6.68 26.04
CA LEU A 5 -6.28 -6.78 27.45
C LEU A 5 -6.17 -5.44 28.17
N MET A 6 -5.11 -4.67 27.87
CA MET A 6 -4.93 -3.33 28.43
C MET A 6 -6.02 -2.37 27.97
N ALA A 7 -6.37 -2.37 26.68
CA ALA A 7 -7.43 -1.52 26.12
C ALA A 7 -8.81 -1.88 26.70
N VAL A 8 -9.11 -3.18 26.83
CA VAL A 8 -10.36 -3.66 27.46
C VAL A 8 -10.43 -3.21 28.92
N ALA A 9 -9.35 -3.39 29.69
CA ALA A 9 -9.33 -2.98 31.09
C ALA A 9 -9.53 -1.46 31.25
N TYR A 10 -8.89 -0.66 30.40
CA TYR A 10 -9.07 0.80 30.40
C TYR A 10 -10.52 1.21 30.14
N HIS A 11 -11.13 0.73 29.06
CA HIS A 11 -12.50 1.10 28.70
C HIS A 11 -13.55 0.56 29.68
N LEU A 12 -13.29 -0.59 30.32
CA LEU A 12 -14.15 -1.09 31.39
C LEU A 12 -14.09 -0.20 32.64
N LEU A 13 -12.90 0.32 32.98
CA LEU A 13 -12.71 1.17 34.16
C LEU A 13 -13.22 2.61 33.96
N VAL A 14 -13.17 3.14 32.73
CA VAL A 14 -13.52 4.54 32.43
C VAL A 14 -14.95 4.67 31.91
N ASP A 15 -15.33 3.84 30.95
CA ASP A 15 -16.60 3.97 30.20
C ASP A 15 -17.66 2.92 30.60
N ASP A 16 -17.30 1.95 31.46
CA ASP A 16 -18.10 0.79 31.87
C ASP A 16 -18.84 0.10 30.70
N SER A 17 -18.20 0.08 29.53
CA SER A 17 -18.85 -0.42 28.32
C SER A 17 -17.86 -1.04 27.33
N PHE A 18 -18.38 -1.96 26.54
CA PHE A 18 -17.65 -2.58 25.42
C PHE A 18 -17.97 -1.91 24.07
N ILE A 19 -18.68 -0.77 24.08
CA ILE A 19 -19.16 -0.09 22.87
C ILE A 19 -17.99 0.41 22.01
N TRP A 20 -16.84 0.69 22.63
CA TRP A 20 -15.61 1.10 21.94
C TRP A 20 -15.14 0.08 20.87
N ILE A 21 -15.39 -1.22 21.09
CA ILE A 21 -15.02 -2.27 20.12
C ILE A 21 -15.83 -2.10 18.83
N GLN A 22 -17.11 -1.74 18.97
CA GLN A 22 -18.01 -1.53 17.84
C GLN A 22 -17.65 -0.26 17.07
N GLN A 23 -17.18 0.79 17.75
CA GLN A 23 -16.62 1.99 17.12
C GLN A 23 -15.31 1.70 16.40
N TRP A 24 -14.50 0.75 16.88
CA TRP A 24 -13.28 0.33 16.19
C TRP A 24 -13.56 -0.51 14.94
N LEU A 25 -14.67 -1.26 14.95
CA LEU A 25 -15.21 -2.00 13.81
C LEU A 25 -15.98 -1.12 12.81
N ASN A 26 -15.71 0.19 12.78
CA ASN A 26 -16.31 1.14 11.84
C ASN A 26 -16.51 0.50 10.45
N GLY A 27 -17.71 0.66 9.91
CA GLY A 27 -18.14 -0.02 8.69
C GLY A 27 -17.25 0.28 7.49
N ILE A 28 -17.29 -0.61 6.50
CA ILE A 28 -16.62 -0.42 5.22
C ILE A 28 -17.30 0.76 4.51
N SER A 29 -16.54 1.80 4.18
CA SER A 29 -17.03 2.91 3.37
C SER A 29 -16.67 2.70 1.90
N PHE A 30 -17.59 3.03 1.01
CA PHE A 30 -17.40 3.00 -0.45
C PHE A 30 -17.53 4.40 -1.06
N ASP A 31 -17.36 5.45 -0.24
CA ASP A 31 -17.36 6.83 -0.72
C ASP A 31 -15.93 7.22 -1.13
N PHE A 32 -15.71 7.34 -2.44
CA PHE A 32 -14.43 7.72 -3.03
C PHE A 32 -14.36 9.19 -3.43
N SER A 33 -15.31 10.03 -3.00
CA SER A 33 -15.36 11.46 -3.34
C SER A 33 -14.06 12.21 -3.01
N SER A 34 -13.39 11.84 -1.91
CA SER A 34 -12.11 12.43 -1.52
C SER A 34 -10.95 12.13 -2.48
N TYR A 35 -11.07 11.12 -3.36
CA TYR A 35 -10.04 10.82 -4.36
C TYR A 35 -10.05 11.81 -5.54
N ALA A 36 -11.15 12.57 -5.70
CA ALA A 36 -11.26 13.58 -6.75
C ALA A 36 -10.34 14.79 -6.52
N GLN A 37 -9.74 14.93 -5.33
CA GLN A 37 -8.73 15.96 -5.07
C GLN A 37 -7.51 15.75 -5.97
N MET A 38 -7.05 16.82 -6.62
CA MET A 38 -5.98 16.76 -7.62
C MET A 38 -4.69 16.10 -7.08
N ARG A 39 -4.31 16.39 -5.83
CA ARG A 39 -3.18 15.76 -5.14
C ARG A 39 -3.31 14.23 -5.04
N THR A 40 -4.45 13.75 -4.54
CA THR A 40 -4.71 12.30 -4.37
C THR A 40 -4.82 11.59 -5.72
N LEU A 41 -5.42 12.25 -6.71
CA LEU A 41 -5.59 11.70 -8.05
C LEU A 41 -4.24 11.51 -8.76
N ILE A 42 -3.35 12.51 -8.70
CA ILE A 42 -1.99 12.38 -9.26
C ILE A 42 -1.23 11.26 -8.55
N PHE A 43 -1.31 11.18 -7.21
CA PHE A 43 -0.66 10.11 -6.43
C PHE A 43 -1.13 8.73 -6.89
N ILE A 44 -2.44 8.50 -6.86
CA ILE A 44 -3.02 7.18 -7.10
C ILE A 44 -2.78 6.74 -8.53
N THR A 45 -2.90 7.64 -9.52
CA THR A 45 -2.65 7.30 -10.93
C THR A 45 -1.20 6.90 -11.15
N PHE A 46 -0.25 7.67 -10.62
CA PHE A 46 1.17 7.35 -10.79
C PHE A 46 1.56 6.04 -10.11
N ILE A 47 1.15 5.86 -8.84
CA ILE A 47 1.46 4.66 -8.06
C ILE A 47 0.80 3.43 -8.68
N SER A 48 -0.48 3.52 -9.08
CA SER A 48 -1.19 2.39 -9.69
C SER A 48 -0.60 2.01 -11.05
N ALA A 49 -0.30 2.98 -11.93
CA ALA A 49 0.32 2.69 -13.22
C ALA A 49 1.68 2.01 -13.05
N THR A 50 2.51 2.53 -12.14
CA THR A 50 3.82 1.95 -11.84
C THR A 50 3.69 0.55 -11.23
N LEU A 51 2.74 0.36 -10.31
CA LEU A 51 2.48 -0.94 -9.68
C LEU A 51 2.02 -1.99 -10.70
N VAL A 52 1.05 -1.66 -11.56
CA VAL A 52 0.56 -2.57 -12.59
C VAL A 52 1.70 -2.96 -13.52
N TRP A 53 2.46 -1.98 -14.00
CA TRP A 53 3.59 -2.22 -14.90
C TRP A 53 4.67 -3.12 -14.28
N THR A 54 5.12 -2.78 -13.07
CA THR A 54 6.18 -3.53 -12.37
C THR A 54 5.73 -4.92 -11.96
N THR A 55 4.47 -5.08 -11.52
CA THR A 55 3.90 -6.38 -11.15
C THR A 55 3.79 -7.30 -12.37
N LEU A 56 3.34 -6.80 -13.53
CA LEU A 56 3.32 -7.58 -14.77
C LEU A 56 4.72 -8.05 -15.18
N SER A 57 5.73 -7.18 -15.07
CA SER A 57 7.13 -7.56 -15.32
C SER A 57 7.70 -8.52 -14.26
N TYR A 58 7.19 -8.46 -13.04
CA TYR A 58 7.58 -9.35 -11.96
C TYR A 58 7.04 -10.78 -12.19
N LEU A 59 5.79 -10.89 -12.67
CA LEU A 59 5.16 -12.17 -13.06
C LEU A 59 5.92 -12.87 -14.19
N THR A 60 6.36 -12.14 -15.22
CA THR A 60 7.16 -12.72 -16.32
C THR A 60 8.53 -13.19 -15.83
N THR A 61 9.13 -12.46 -14.88
CA THR A 61 10.40 -12.83 -14.25
C THR A 61 10.29 -14.09 -13.41
N LEU A 62 9.14 -14.33 -12.78
CA LEU A 62 8.88 -15.47 -11.89
C LEU A 62 9.11 -16.85 -12.55
N SER A 63 8.97 -16.93 -13.88
CA SER A 63 9.26 -18.13 -14.68
C SER A 63 10.76 -18.43 -14.76
N SER A 64 11.60 -17.40 -14.70
CA SER A 64 13.06 -17.48 -14.85
C SER A 64 13.84 -17.59 -13.53
N VAL A 65 13.16 -17.48 -12.38
CA VAL A 65 13.79 -17.53 -11.06
C VAL A 65 14.13 -18.97 -10.67
N MET A 66 15.29 -19.17 -10.03
CA MET A 66 15.69 -20.47 -9.50
C MET A 66 14.64 -21.02 -8.53
N LYS A 67 14.39 -22.33 -8.57
CA LYS A 67 13.33 -22.99 -7.77
C LYS A 67 13.39 -22.70 -6.26
N LYS A 68 14.58 -22.39 -5.72
CA LYS A 68 14.80 -22.05 -4.31
C LYS A 68 14.28 -20.67 -3.88
N ASP A 69 14.30 -19.68 -4.79
CA ASP A 69 13.93 -18.30 -4.48
C ASP A 69 12.47 -17.99 -4.88
N ARG A 70 11.89 -18.86 -5.72
CA ARG A 70 10.49 -18.79 -6.19
C ARG A 70 9.45 -18.67 -5.06
N PRO A 71 9.55 -19.38 -3.91
CA PRO A 71 8.58 -19.23 -2.82
C PRO A 71 8.57 -17.82 -2.25
N ASN A 72 9.74 -17.21 -2.09
CA ASN A 72 9.87 -15.86 -1.55
C ASN A 72 9.27 -14.82 -2.50
N HIS A 73 9.49 -14.97 -3.81
CA HIS A 73 8.88 -14.08 -4.80
C HIS A 73 7.35 -14.19 -4.86
N ILE A 74 6.80 -15.39 -4.66
CA ILE A 74 5.35 -15.61 -4.60
C ILE A 74 4.74 -14.98 -3.33
N LEU A 75 5.44 -15.05 -2.19
CA LEU A 75 4.99 -14.41 -0.95
C LEU A 75 4.82 -12.90 -1.12
N VAL A 76 5.74 -12.23 -1.82
CA VAL A 76 5.63 -10.79 -2.11
C VAL A 76 4.35 -10.48 -2.91
N LEU A 77 3.97 -11.33 -3.88
CA LEU A 77 2.71 -11.15 -4.61
C LEU A 77 1.49 -11.34 -3.71
N TYR A 78 1.51 -12.33 -2.81
CA TYR A 78 0.43 -12.50 -1.83
C TYR A 78 0.29 -11.29 -0.91
N VAL A 79 1.41 -10.77 -0.39
CA VAL A 79 1.40 -9.56 0.45
C VAL A 79 0.85 -8.37 -0.34
N LEU A 80 1.24 -8.21 -1.60
CA LEU A 80 0.72 -7.14 -2.46
C LEU A 80 -0.81 -7.24 -2.65
N VAL A 81 -1.32 -8.44 -2.91
CA VAL A 81 -2.77 -8.69 -3.04
C VAL A 81 -3.49 -8.39 -1.72
N VAL A 82 -2.99 -8.89 -0.59
CA VAL A 82 -3.58 -8.64 0.73
C VAL A 82 -3.58 -7.15 1.08
N SER A 83 -2.51 -6.43 0.79
CA SER A 83 -2.43 -4.98 1.00
C SER A 83 -3.44 -4.20 0.17
N ILE A 84 -3.71 -4.60 -1.07
CA ILE A 84 -4.76 -3.99 -1.89
C ILE A 84 -6.13 -4.23 -1.25
N PHE A 85 -6.41 -5.47 -0.81
CA PHE A 85 -7.66 -5.76 -0.11
C PHE A 85 -7.83 -4.94 1.18
N MET A 86 -6.76 -4.76 1.96
CA MET A 86 -6.78 -3.91 3.15
C MET A 86 -7.14 -2.47 2.82
N ALA A 87 -6.55 -1.90 1.77
CA ALA A 87 -6.88 -0.55 1.33
C ALA A 87 -8.35 -0.42 0.86
N LEU A 88 -8.88 -1.46 0.21
CA LEU A 88 -10.28 -1.50 -0.23
C LEU A 88 -11.27 -1.60 0.93
N ILE A 89 -10.92 -2.30 2.01
CA ILE A 89 -11.80 -2.51 3.19
C ILE A 89 -11.73 -1.33 4.18
N SER A 90 -10.71 -0.46 4.08
CA SER A 90 -10.55 0.73 4.95
C SER A 90 -11.84 1.56 5.06
N SER A 91 -12.20 1.94 6.27
CA SER A 91 -13.36 2.79 6.60
C SER A 91 -13.16 4.25 6.21
N GLU A 92 -11.93 4.72 6.16
CA GLU A 92 -11.56 6.07 5.72
C GLU A 92 -10.95 5.98 4.31
N LYS A 93 -11.45 6.80 3.38
CA LYS A 93 -10.99 6.90 1.98
C LYS A 93 -10.34 8.26 1.72
N ASN A 94 -9.38 8.64 2.55
CA ASN A 94 -8.74 9.95 2.50
C ASN A 94 -7.35 9.93 1.86
N GLY A 95 -6.91 8.78 1.34
CA GLY A 95 -5.57 8.54 0.82
C GLY A 95 -4.61 7.89 1.82
N GLY A 96 -4.97 7.84 3.11
CA GLY A 96 -4.16 7.16 4.13
C GLY A 96 -4.09 5.64 3.92
N GLU A 97 -5.11 5.05 3.33
CA GLU A 97 -5.19 3.63 2.99
C GLU A 97 -4.08 3.17 2.02
N PHE A 98 -3.47 4.08 1.26
CA PHE A 98 -2.34 3.75 0.38
C PHE A 98 -1.07 3.36 1.16
N ILE A 99 -0.97 3.68 2.46
CA ILE A 99 0.12 3.24 3.33
C ILE A 99 0.22 1.71 3.37
N PHE A 100 -0.92 1.00 3.30
CA PHE A 100 -0.91 -0.46 3.27
C PHE A 100 -0.25 -1.02 2.01
N ILE A 101 -0.39 -0.33 0.88
CA ILE A 101 0.12 -0.75 -0.43
C ILE A 101 1.58 -0.31 -0.63
N LEU A 102 2.00 0.81 -0.02
CA LEU A 102 3.34 1.39 -0.16
C LEU A 102 4.47 0.40 0.09
N THR A 103 4.37 -0.42 1.14
CA THR A 103 5.42 -1.39 1.50
C THR A 103 5.62 -2.48 0.45
N PRO A 104 4.63 -3.32 0.10
CA PRO A 104 4.82 -4.31 -0.96
C PRO A 104 5.08 -3.69 -2.32
N ALA A 105 4.53 -2.50 -2.59
CA ALA A 105 4.82 -1.76 -3.81
C ALA A 105 6.31 -1.44 -3.92
N ALA A 106 6.92 -0.91 -2.85
CA ALA A 106 8.34 -0.58 -2.83
C ALA A 106 9.22 -1.80 -3.17
N ILE A 107 8.89 -2.97 -2.63
CA ILE A 107 9.63 -4.23 -2.89
C ILE A 107 9.54 -4.63 -4.37
N VAL A 108 8.35 -4.59 -4.96
CA VAL A 108 8.15 -4.97 -6.37
C VAL A 108 8.79 -3.96 -7.32
N ILE A 109 8.63 -2.67 -7.02
CA ILE A 109 9.19 -1.57 -7.81
C ILE A 109 10.73 -1.58 -7.73
N SER A 110 11.31 -1.77 -6.54
CA SER A 110 12.77 -1.86 -6.38
C SER A 110 13.34 -3.05 -7.13
N GLY A 111 12.69 -4.22 -7.04
CA GLY A 111 13.10 -5.41 -7.79
C GLY A 111 13.02 -5.22 -9.31
N TYR A 112 12.03 -4.47 -9.81
CA TYR A 112 11.95 -4.10 -11.22
C TYR A 112 13.10 -3.16 -11.63
N ILE A 113 13.34 -2.12 -10.82
CA ILE A 113 14.37 -1.12 -11.07
C ILE A 113 15.77 -1.76 -11.09
N GLU A 114 16.05 -2.68 -10.16
CA GLU A 114 17.35 -3.37 -10.06
C GLU A 114 17.61 -4.25 -11.28
N LYS A 115 16.58 -4.95 -11.78
CA LYS A 115 16.71 -5.84 -12.92
C LYS A 115 16.79 -5.10 -14.26
N ARG A 116 16.32 -3.86 -14.34
CA ARG A 116 16.34 -3.08 -15.59
C ARG A 116 17.74 -2.54 -15.88
N SER A 117 18.24 -2.85 -17.07
CA SER A 117 19.56 -2.42 -17.57
C SER A 117 19.60 -0.97 -18.04
N GLU A 118 18.46 -0.38 -18.41
CA GLU A 118 18.36 0.98 -18.93
C GLU A 118 18.47 2.02 -17.79
N ILE A 119 19.66 2.58 -17.61
CA ILE A 119 19.97 3.54 -16.53
C ILE A 119 19.07 4.76 -16.58
N TRP A 120 18.83 5.32 -17.78
CA TRP A 120 18.02 6.54 -17.94
C TRP A 120 16.57 6.36 -17.46
N PHE A 121 15.93 5.24 -17.77
CA PHE A 121 14.56 4.98 -17.34
C PHE A 121 14.48 4.79 -15.82
N ARG A 122 15.44 4.03 -15.25
CA ARG A 122 15.57 3.83 -13.80
C ARG A 122 15.72 5.18 -13.08
N GLU A 123 16.60 6.03 -13.59
CA GLU A 123 16.91 7.31 -12.95
C GLU A 123 15.70 8.25 -12.99
N ILE A 124 15.02 8.37 -14.14
CA ILE A 124 13.79 9.18 -14.25
C ILE A 124 12.73 8.71 -13.27
N LEU A 125 12.51 7.40 -13.19
CA LEU A 125 11.47 6.85 -12.32
C LEU A 125 11.78 7.17 -10.85
N LEU A 126 13.04 7.03 -10.42
CA LEU A 126 13.49 7.42 -9.08
C LEU A 126 13.32 8.94 -8.82
N TRP A 127 13.71 9.79 -9.76
CA TRP A 127 13.51 11.23 -9.63
C TRP A 127 12.04 11.60 -9.50
N ILE A 128 11.14 10.94 -10.24
CA ILE A 128 9.71 11.15 -10.07
C ILE A 128 9.27 10.80 -8.65
N PHE A 129 9.66 9.64 -8.11
CA PHE A 129 9.30 9.25 -6.73
C PHE A 129 9.81 10.25 -5.67
N VAL A 130 10.96 10.87 -5.89
CA VAL A 130 11.51 11.92 -5.00
C VAL A 130 10.78 13.25 -5.16
N LEU A 131 10.45 13.64 -6.40
CA LEU A 131 9.79 14.91 -6.70
C LEU A 131 8.30 14.91 -6.34
N LEU A 132 7.65 13.76 -6.39
CA LEU A 132 6.21 13.62 -6.15
C LEU A 132 5.75 14.12 -4.76
N PRO A 133 6.40 13.77 -3.63
CA PRO A 133 6.05 14.37 -2.34
C PRO A 133 6.38 15.85 -2.27
N ILE A 134 7.42 16.33 -2.97
CA ILE A 134 7.73 17.76 -3.05
C ILE A 134 6.59 18.50 -3.76
N LEU A 135 6.07 17.97 -4.86
CA LEU A 135 4.94 18.54 -5.59
C LEU A 135 3.68 18.66 -4.71
N PHE A 136 3.44 17.69 -3.82
CA PHE A 136 2.27 17.69 -2.94
C PHE A 136 2.29 18.78 -1.88
N VAL A 137 3.45 19.30 -1.51
CA VAL A 137 3.55 20.45 -0.61
C VAL A 137 3.01 21.72 -1.27
N TYR A 138 3.09 21.80 -2.60
CA TYR A 138 2.68 22.98 -3.37
C TYR A 138 1.29 22.85 -4.04
N LEU A 139 0.62 21.70 -3.88
CA LEU A 139 -0.68 21.35 -4.49
C LEU A 139 -1.80 21.21 -3.46
#